data_AF-A0A382C8H2-F1
#
_entry.id   AF-A0A382C8H2-F1
#
_cell.length_a   1.000
_cell.length_b   1.000
_cell.length_c   1.000
_cell.angle_alpha   90.00
_cell.angle_beta   90.00
_cell.angle_gamma   90.00
#
_symmetry.space_group_name_H-M   'P 1'
#
loop_
_entity.id
_entity.type
_entity.pdbx_description
1 polymer ?
#
loop_
_entity_poly.entity_id
_entity_poly.type
_entity_poly.pdbx_seq_one_letter_code
_entity_poly.pdbx_strand_id
1 'polypeptide(L)' 'MKKNIHPNYHTIKVEMTDGSQFETKSTWGSEGEILKLEIDPKSHSA' A
#
# COMPACT_ATOMS: atom_id res chain seq x y z
N MET A 1 8.86 10.83 -13.29
CA MET A 1 7.98 10.35 -14.37
C MET A 1 8.63 10.57 -15.74
N LYS A 2 9.59 9.73 -16.15
CA LYS A 2 10.09 9.73 -17.54
C LYS A 2 9.28 8.72 -18.34
N LYS A 3 8.86 9.09 -19.57
CA LYS A 3 8.14 8.18 -20.49
C LYS A 3 8.97 6.90 -20.69
N ASN A 4 8.33 5.73 -20.62
CA ASN A 4 8.88 4.38 -20.84
C ASN A 4 9.79 3.73 -19.78
N ILE A 5 10.06 4.36 -18.63
CA ILE A 5 10.90 3.74 -17.58
C ILE A 5 10.32 3.85 -16.17
N HIS A 6 9.06 4.28 -16.02
CA HIS A 6 8.41 4.33 -14.72
C HIS A 6 7.48 3.12 -14.58
N PRO A 7 7.52 2.41 -13.44
CA PRO A 7 6.53 1.41 -13.11
C PRO A 7 5.14 2.03 -13.07
N ASN A 8 4.11 1.22 -13.33
CA ASN A 8 2.73 1.67 -13.25
C ASN A 8 2.41 2.05 -11.80
N TYR A 9 2.35 3.35 -11.54
CA TYR A 9 1.80 3.86 -10.30
C TYR A 9 0.30 3.62 -10.31
N HIS A 10 -0.18 2.93 -9.31
CA HIS A 10 -1.60 2.68 -9.13
C HIS A 10 -1.96 2.89 -7.66
N THR A 11 -3.24 3.09 -7.41
CA THR A 11 -3.74 3.21 -6.04
C THR A 11 -3.87 1.81 -5.48
N ILE A 12 -3.23 1.57 -4.34
CA ILE A 12 -3.43 0.38 -3.52
C ILE A 12 -4.21 0.74 -2.27
N LYS A 13 -4.96 -0.23 -1.75
CA LYS A 13 -5.60 -0.14 -0.45
C LYS A 13 -4.72 -0.85 0.57
N VAL A 14 -4.29 -0.13 1.59
CA VAL A 14 -3.51 -0.71 2.67
C VAL A 14 -4.43 -0.89 3.86
N GLU A 15 -4.63 -2.14 4.26
CA GLU A 15 -5.42 -2.53 5.41
C GLU A 15 -4.49 -2.76 6.60
N MET A 16 -4.66 -1.95 7.64
CA MET A 16 -3.97 -2.11 8.93
C MET A 16 -4.65 -3.20 9.77
N THR A 17 -3.93 -3.76 10.74
CA THR A 17 -4.40 -4.74 11.73
C THR A 17 -5.57 -4.25 12.58
N ASP A 18 -5.77 -2.93 12.64
CA ASP A 18 -6.87 -2.25 13.34
C ASP A 18 -8.16 -2.18 12.49
N GLY A 19 -8.15 -2.75 11.28
CA GLY A 19 -9.26 -2.67 10.32
C GLY A 19 -9.38 -1.31 9.62
N SER A 20 -8.48 -0.36 9.90
CA SER A 20 -8.41 0.90 9.18
C SER A 20 -7.76 0.68 7.81
N GLN A 21 -8.42 1.17 6.77
CA GLN A 21 -7.94 1.10 5.40
C GLN A 21 -7.54 2.50 4.94
N PHE A 22 -6.34 2.64 4.39
CA PHE A 22 -5.91 3.87 3.75
C PHE A 22 -5.47 3.63 2.31
N GLU A 23 -5.83 4.56 1.44
CA GLU A 23 -5.45 4.52 0.04
C GLU A 23 -4.10 5.20 -0.12
N THR A 24 -3.12 4.48 -0.65
CA THR A 24 -1.81 5.04 -0.99
C THR A 24 -1.46 4.73 -2.44
N LYS A 25 -0.76 5.65 -3.09
CA LYS A 25 -0.27 5.44 -4.45
C LYS A 25 1.07 4.71 -4.37
N SER A 26 1.08 3.46 -4.80
CA SER A 26 2.27 2.62 -4.82
C SER A 26 2.52 2.05 -6.21
N THR A 27 3.71 1.52 -6.43
CA THR A 27 4.05 0.70 -7.61
C THR A 27 3.99 -0.78 -7.28
N TRP A 28 3.54 -1.14 -6.07
CA TRP A 28 3.49 -2.49 -5.53
C TRP A 28 2.13 -3.11 -5.81
N GLY A 29 2.09 -4.32 -6.40
CA GLY A 29 0.86 -5.03 -6.70
C GLY A 29 0.18 -4.57 -8.01
N SER A 30 -1.14 -4.68 -8.03
CA SER A 30 -2.04 -4.28 -9.12
C SER A 30 -3.05 -3.22 -8.66
N GLU A 31 -3.69 -2.55 -9.62
CA GLU A 31 -4.68 -1.49 -9.35
C GLU A 31 -5.84 -2.01 -8.48
N GLY A 32 -6.00 -1.44 -7.28
CA GLY A 32 -7.03 -1.83 -6.31
C GLY A 32 -6.68 -3.01 -5.41
N GLU A 33 -5.43 -3.49 -5.43
CA GLU A 33 -4.98 -4.56 -4.53
C GLU A 33 -5.01 -4.14 -3.06
N ILE A 34 -5.40 -5.07 -2.19
CA ILE A 34 -5.48 -4.88 -0.74
C ILE A 34 -4.21 -5.44 -0.12
N LEU A 35 -3.28 -4.54 0.23
CA LEU A 35 -2.11 -4.88 1.02
C LEU A 35 -2.53 -4.98 2.48
N LYS A 36 -2.61 -6.21 2.99
CA LYS A 36 -2.90 -6.48 4.40
C LYS A 36 -1.60 -6.45 5.21
N LEU A 37 -1.48 -5.49 6.11
CA LEU A 37 -0.36 -5.44 7.06
C LEU A 37 -0.65 -6.41 8.21
N GLU A 38 0.26 -7.36 8.44
CA GLU A 38 0.20 -8.25 9.61
C GLU A 38 0.79 -7.58 10.86
N ILE A 39 1.66 -6.58 10.66
CA ILE A 39 2.37 -5.86 11.71
C ILE A 39 2.34 -4.37 11.37
N ASP A 40 1.73 -3.60 12.26
CA ASP A 40 1.65 -2.15 12.18
C ASP A 40 2.47 -1.47 13.29
N PRO A 41 2.87 -0.20 13.14
CA PRO A 41 3.58 0.57 14.17
C PRO A 41 2.79 0.74 15.48
N LYS A 42 1.48 0.47 15.50
CA LYS A 42 0.70 0.36 16.74
C LYS A 42 0.95 -0.95 17.49
N SER A 43 1.24 -2.02 16.75
CA SER A 43 1.47 -3.37 17.29
C SER A 43 2.95 -3.64 17.52
N HIS A 44 3.84 -2.95 16.81
CA HIS A 44 5.28 -2.97 17.04
C HIS A 44 5.69 -1.78 17.92
N SER A 45 5.82 -2.04 19.23
CA SER A 45 6.37 -1.06 20.16
C SER A 45 7.80 -0.70 19.77
N ALA A 46 8.07 0.59 19.59
CA ALA A 46 9.41 1.13 19.34
C ALA A 46 10.28 1.13 20.60
#